data_AF-A0A252ANJ2-F1
#
_entry.id   AF-A0A252ANJ2-F1
#
_cell.length_a   1.000
_cell.length_b   1.000
_cell.length_c   1.000
_cell.angle_alpha   90.00
_cell.angle_beta   90.00
_cell.angle_gamma   90.00
#
_symmetry.space_group_name_H-M   'P 1'
#
loop_
_entity.id
_entity.type
_entity.pdbx_description
1 polymer ?
#
loop_
_entity_poly.entity_id
_entity_poly.type
_entity_poly.pdbx_seq_one_letter_code
_entity_poly.pdbx_strand_id
1 'polypeptide(L)'
;MSILTSSITPGMVPGIRKAIEVCEEFGRENRRISHDEICVACQTKETVTVADMDQSVIHTAKCHAAFQIASLLRALVGEGDAA
;
A
#
# COMPACT_ATOMS: atom_id res chain seq x y z
N MET A 1 7.55 -4.08 21.85
CA MET A 1 7.73 -2.66 21.48
C MET A 1 6.35 -2.10 21.18
N SER A 2 5.72 -1.46 22.18
CA SER A 2 4.35 -0.95 22.10
C SER A 2 4.41 0.56 21.83
N ILE A 3 4.08 0.99 20.61
CA ILE A 3 4.04 2.41 20.21
C ILE A 3 2.60 2.90 20.00
N LEU A 4 1.58 2.10 20.32
CA LEU A 4 0.18 2.52 20.21
C LEU A 4 -0.54 2.47 21.56
N THR A 5 -0.03 3.22 22.53
CA THR A 5 -0.91 3.82 23.54
C THR A 5 -1.62 5.00 22.89
N SER A 6 -2.66 4.75 22.10
CA SER A 6 -3.40 5.80 21.40
C SER A 6 -4.86 5.75 21.80
N SER A 7 -5.25 6.71 22.64
CA SER A 7 -6.62 7.06 23.00
C SER A 7 -7.35 7.65 21.79
N ILE A 8 -7.58 6.82 20.77
CA ILE A 8 -8.50 7.14 19.68
C ILE A 8 -9.89 7.40 20.26
N THR A 9 -10.44 8.57 19.93
CA THR A 9 -11.82 8.90 20.33
C THR A 9 -12.80 8.33 19.31
N PRO A 10 -14.05 8.02 19.70
CA PRO A 10 -15.07 7.56 18.75
C PRO A 10 -15.26 8.49 17.55
N GLY A 11 -15.05 9.80 17.73
CA GLY A 11 -15.13 10.79 16.65
C GLY A 11 -14.02 10.69 15.59
N MET A 12 -12.91 10.01 15.89
CA MET A 12 -11.79 9.80 14.95
C MET A 12 -11.98 8.58 14.04
N VAL A 13 -12.83 7.62 14.44
CA VAL A 13 -13.04 6.36 13.72
C VAL A 13 -13.45 6.56 12.25
N PRO A 14 -14.38 7.49 11.90
CA PRO A 14 -14.73 7.72 10.50
C PRO A 14 -13.53 8.19 9.65
N GLY A 15 -12.68 9.06 10.21
CA GLY A 15 -11.47 9.53 9.52
C GLY A 15 -10.44 8.43 9.32
N ILE A 16 -10.25 7.55 10.32
CA ILE A 16 -9.35 6.40 10.21
C ILE A 16 -9.84 5.41 9.17
N ARG A 17 -11.15 5.10 9.15
CA ARG A 17 -11.75 4.26 8.09
C ARG A 17 -11.54 4.85 6.71
N LYS A 18 -11.72 6.16 6.55
CA LYS A 18 -11.46 6.80 5.27
C LYS A 18 -9.99 6.72 4.86
N ALA A 19 -9.07 6.86 5.80
CA ALA A 19 -7.64 6.69 5.54
C ALA A 19 -7.30 5.25 5.12
N ILE A 20 -7.93 4.22 5.72
CA ILE A 20 -7.80 2.82 5.30
C ILE A 20 -8.22 2.66 3.83
N GLU A 21 -9.40 3.15 3.47
CA GLU A 21 -9.90 3.08 2.08
C GLU A 21 -8.92 3.70 1.08
N VAL A 22 -8.43 4.91 1.40
CA VAL A 22 -7.48 5.64 0.54
C VAL A 22 -6.16 4.89 0.41
N CYS A 23 -5.62 4.35 1.50
CA CYS A 23 -4.41 3.54 1.46
C CYS A 23 -4.58 2.29 0.58
N GLU A 24 -5.72 1.60 0.69
CA GLU A 24 -5.97 0.41 -0.13
C GLU A 24 -6.19 0.75 -1.61
N GLU A 25 -6.88 1.85 -1.91
CA GLU A 25 -7.04 2.36 -3.28
C GLU A 25 -5.69 2.74 -3.89
N PHE A 26 -4.90 3.53 -3.18
CA PHE A 26 -3.54 3.88 -3.59
C PHE A 26 -2.66 2.64 -3.78
N GLY A 27 -2.78 1.64 -2.90
CA GLY A 27 -2.06 0.38 -3.01
C GLY A 27 -2.43 -0.43 -4.26
N ARG A 28 -3.73 -0.56 -4.54
CA ARG A 28 -4.23 -1.23 -5.75
C ARG A 28 -3.75 -0.52 -7.02
N GLU A 29 -3.80 0.80 -7.05
CA GLU A 29 -3.38 1.57 -8.22
C GLU A 29 -1.88 1.46 -8.47
N ASN A 30 -1.04 1.55 -7.43
CA ASN A 30 0.39 1.35 -7.58
C ASN A 30 0.75 -0.08 -8.01
N ARG A 31 -0.01 -1.09 -7.56
CA ARG A 31 0.16 -2.47 -8.06
C ARG A 31 -0.12 -2.55 -9.56
N ARG A 32 -1.20 -1.92 -10.01
CA ARG A 32 -1.57 -1.88 -11.44
C ARG A 32 -0.49 -1.20 -12.27
N ILE A 33 -0.04 -0.02 -11.85
CA ILE A 33 1.03 0.74 -12.55
C ILE A 33 2.31 -0.08 -12.62
N SER A 34 2.76 -0.67 -11.51
CA SER A 34 3.96 -1.51 -11.47
C SER A 34 3.88 -2.68 -12.46
N HIS A 35 2.74 -3.37 -12.50
CA HIS A 35 2.50 -4.45 -13.45
C HIS A 35 2.55 -3.95 -14.90
N ASP A 36 1.87 -2.85 -15.20
CA ASP A 36 1.81 -2.29 -16.55
C ASP A 36 3.20 -1.85 -17.04
N GLU A 37 4.01 -1.23 -16.18
CA GLU A 37 5.40 -0.85 -16.49
C GLU A 37 6.29 -2.07 -16.77
N ILE A 38 6.16 -3.15 -15.99
CA ILE A 38 6.88 -4.41 -16.23
C ILE A 38 6.46 -5.00 -17.57
N CYS A 39 5.16 -5.03 -17.88
CA CYS A 39 4.66 -5.51 -19.17
C CYS A 39 5.22 -4.69 -20.33
N VAL A 40 5.23 -3.37 -20.22
CA VAL A 40 5.81 -2.48 -21.25
C VAL A 40 7.30 -2.76 -21.43
N ALA A 41 8.08 -2.89 -20.36
CA ALA A 41 9.50 -3.18 -20.46
C ALA A 41 9.77 -4.53 -21.17
N CYS A 42 9.02 -5.57 -20.82
CA CYS A 42 9.13 -6.89 -21.46
C CYS A 42 8.70 -6.90 -22.94
N GLN A 43 7.79 -6.02 -23.35
CA GLN A 43 7.28 -5.95 -24.72
C GLN A 43 8.11 -5.07 -25.64
N THR A 44 8.75 -4.03 -25.10
CA THR A 44 9.39 -2.97 -25.90
C THR A 44 10.90 -3.09 -26.00
N LYS A 45 11.54 -3.89 -25.15
CA LYS A 45 13.00 -4.01 -25.08
C LYS A 45 13.47 -5.39 -25.51
N GLU A 46 14.52 -5.42 -26.32
CA GLU A 46 15.23 -6.66 -26.68
C GLU A 46 15.97 -7.26 -25.48
N THR A 47 16.40 -6.43 -24.53
CA THR A 47 16.99 -6.86 -23.27
C THR A 47 16.50 -5.94 -22.15
N VAL A 48 16.01 -6.53 -21.06
CA VAL A 48 15.56 -5.83 -19.86
C VAL A 48 16.71 -5.78 -18.85
N THR A 49 17.00 -4.59 -18.33
CA THR A 49 18.01 -4.35 -17.31
C THR A 49 17.38 -3.99 -15.97
N VAL A 50 18.17 -3.97 -14.89
CA VAL A 50 17.69 -3.57 -13.56
C VAL A 50 17.17 -2.13 -13.57
N ALA A 51 17.84 -1.22 -14.27
CA ALA A 51 17.43 0.18 -14.37
C ALA A 51 16.04 0.34 -15.02
N ASP A 52 15.64 -0.61 -15.87
CA ASP A 52 14.32 -0.61 -16.50
C ASP A 52 13.20 -1.00 -15.53
N MET A 53 13.56 -1.64 -14.43
CA MET A 53 12.62 -2.08 -13.39
C MET A 53 12.50 -1.06 -12.25
N ASP A 54 13.40 -0.07 -12.13
CA ASP A 54 13.47 0.84 -10.97
C ASP A 54 12.13 1.54 -10.67
N GLN A 55 11.44 2.06 -11.69
CA GLN A 55 10.14 2.70 -11.50
C GLN A 55 9.07 1.70 -11.04
N SER A 56 9.02 0.52 -11.64
CA SER A 56 8.08 -0.53 -11.26
C SER A 56 8.31 -1.00 -9.82
N VAL A 57 9.57 -1.05 -9.37
CA VAL A 57 9.96 -1.39 -8.00
C VAL A 57 9.50 -0.31 -7.02
N ILE A 58 9.62 0.98 -7.37
CA ILE A 58 9.09 2.09 -6.56
C ILE A 58 7.58 1.95 -6.38
N HIS A 59 6.84 1.65 -7.45
CA HIS A 59 5.39 1.43 -7.37
C HIS A 59 5.05 0.19 -6.54
N THR A 60 5.80 -0.90 -6.67
CA THR A 60 5.65 -2.08 -5.80
C THR A 60 5.87 -1.71 -4.33
N ALA A 61 6.94 -0.97 -4.01
CA ALA A 61 7.23 -0.53 -2.63
C ALA A 61 6.12 0.36 -2.07
N LYS A 62 5.61 1.32 -2.86
CA LYS A 62 4.45 2.16 -2.50
C LYS A 62 3.21 1.32 -2.22
N CYS A 63 2.92 0.33 -3.07
CA CYS A 63 1.83 -0.61 -2.87
C CYS A 63 1.94 -1.35 -1.53
N HIS A 64 3.10 -1.93 -1.23
CA HIS A 64 3.32 -2.65 0.03
C HIS A 64 3.18 -1.75 1.25
N ALA A 65 3.79 -0.55 1.22
CA ALA A 65 3.68 0.41 2.30
C ALA A 65 2.22 0.82 2.57
N ALA A 66 1.44 1.05 1.51
CA ALA A 66 0.05 1.46 1.63
C ALA A 66 -0.82 0.37 2.28
N PHE A 67 -0.67 -0.88 1.86
CA PHE A 67 -1.40 -1.99 2.49
C PHE A 67 -0.95 -2.25 3.93
N GLN A 68 0.33 -2.06 4.25
CA GLN A 68 0.82 -2.17 5.62
C GLN A 68 0.23 -1.07 6.52
N ILE A 69 0.18 0.18 6.03
CA ILE A 69 -0.45 1.29 6.75
C ILE A 69 -1.94 1.02 6.96
N ALA A 70 -2.66 0.56 5.92
CA ALA A 70 -4.06 0.18 6.04
C ALA A 70 -4.27 -0.89 7.12
N SER A 71 -3.41 -1.92 7.16
CA SER A 71 -3.45 -2.96 8.19
C SER A 71 -3.20 -2.42 9.61
N LEU A 72 -2.27 -1.49 9.78
CA LEU A 72 -1.99 -0.85 11.07
C LEU A 72 -3.17 0.02 11.54
N LEU A 73 -3.80 0.76 10.62
CA LEU A 73 -4.97 1.59 10.91
C LEU A 73 -6.20 0.73 11.24
N ARG A 74 -6.38 -0.40 10.55
CA ARG A 74 -7.38 -1.43 10.85
C ARG A 74 -7.23 -1.95 12.28
N ALA A 75 -6.02 -2.37 12.65
CA ALA A 75 -5.71 -2.80 14.01
C ALA A 75 -5.97 -1.68 15.04
N LEU A 76 -5.69 -0.42 14.69
CA LEU A 76 -5.92 0.73 15.56
C LEU A 76 -7.41 0.88 15.91
N VAL A 77 -8.34 0.68 14.98
CA VAL A 77 -9.80 0.78 15.22
C VAL A 77 -10.45 -0.55 15.65
N GLY A 78 -9.66 -1.59 15.94
CA GLY A 78 -10.18 -2.91 16.33
C GLY A 78 -10.75 -3.73 15.18
N GLU A 79 -10.42 -3.39 13.93
CA GLU A 79 -10.86 -4.07 12.70
C GLU A 79 -9.72 -4.92 12.12
N GLY A 80 -9.16 -5.85 12.90
CA GLY A 80 -8.16 -6.81 12.43
C GLY A 80 -8.50 -8.20 12.95
N ASP A 81 -8.14 -9.25 12.19
CA ASP A 81 -8.42 -10.64 12.57
C ASP A 81 -8.00 -10.89 14.03
N ALA A 82 -8.98 -11.17 14.87
CA ALA A 82 -8.75 -12.03 16.02
C ALA A 82 -8.43 -13.39 15.40
N ALA A 83 -7.15 -13.75 15.42
CA ALA A 83 -6.66 -15.05 14.97
C ALA A 83 -7.53 -16.21 15.49
#